data_AF-A0A9D6NW87-F1
#
_entry.id   AF-A0A9D6NW87-F1
#
_cell.length_a   1.000
_cell.length_b   1.000
_cell.length_c   1.000
_cell.angle_alpha   90.00
_cell.angle_beta   90.00
_cell.angle_gamma   90.00
#
_symmetry.space_group_name_H-M   'P 1'
#
loop_
_entity.id
_entity.type
_entity.pdbx_description
1 polymer ?
#
loop_
_entity_poly.entity_id
_entity_poly.type
_entity_poly.pdbx_seq_one_letter_code
_entity_poly.pdbx_strand_id
1 'polypeptide(L)'
;MSEPGSRDPPPLAVWRLALELAAWVVLWLAWGMGAVGLAVLALSLFNTPGDKRVVIVAVPGPVRLLVEVAVELAGVYAAYRLWGWLAVGFLLVYVLHLIAAHERLRWLLTGRG
;
A
#
# COMPACT_ATOMS: atom_id res chain seq x y z
N MET A 1 -15.62 -19.40 8.34
CA MET A 1 -15.20 -18.86 7.03
C MET A 1 -15.55 -17.37 7.05
N SER A 2 -14.57 -16.51 7.32
CA SER A 2 -14.76 -15.05 7.27
C SER A 2 -14.91 -14.61 5.82
N GLU A 3 -15.96 -13.84 5.51
CA GLU A 3 -16.21 -13.36 4.15
C GLU A 3 -15.00 -12.59 3.59
N PRO A 4 -14.65 -12.80 2.31
CA PRO A 4 -13.63 -12.00 1.64
C PRO A 4 -14.16 -10.58 1.40
N GLY A 5 -13.75 -9.66 2.28
CA GLY A 5 -14.03 -8.23 2.19
C GLY A 5 -12.92 -7.46 2.90
N SER A 6 -12.51 -6.31 2.35
CA SER A 6 -11.48 -5.49 2.98
C SER A 6 -11.90 -5.20 4.42
N ARG A 7 -11.05 -5.57 5.39
CA ARG A 7 -11.29 -5.27 6.81
C ARG A 7 -11.16 -3.78 7.14
N ASP A 8 -10.87 -2.95 6.14
CA ASP A 8 -10.91 -1.51 6.27
C ASP A 8 -12.38 -1.03 6.24
N PRO A 9 -12.80 -0.17 7.17
CA PRO A 9 -14.05 0.56 7.00
C PRO A 9 -13.98 1.39 5.71
N PRO A 10 -15.11 1.61 5.01
CA PRO A 10 -15.13 2.25 3.68
C PRO A 10 -14.31 3.55 3.55
N PRO A 11 -14.30 4.46 4.55
CA PRO A 11 -13.49 5.67 4.48
C PRO A 11 -11.98 5.40 4.44
N LEU A 12 -11.49 4.38 5.18
CA LEU A 12 -10.08 4.03 5.21
C LEU A 12 -9.65 3.31 3.93
N ALA A 13 -10.55 2.54 3.31
CA ALA A 13 -10.30 1.94 1.99
C ALA A 13 -10.15 3.01 0.90
N VAL A 14 -11.02 4.03 0.90
CA VAL A 14 -10.91 5.18 -0.03
C VAL A 14 -9.63 5.96 0.23
N TRP A 15 -9.28 6.19 1.51
CA TRP A 15 -8.05 6.89 1.86
C TRP A 15 -6.79 6.14 1.39
N ARG A 16 -6.75 4.82 1.56
CA ARG A 16 -5.65 3.99 1.05
C ARG A 16 -5.53 4.12 -0.47
N LEU A 17 -6.64 4.01 -1.19
CA LEU A 17 -6.63 4.15 -2.64
C LEU A 17 -6.10 5.52 -3.07
N ALA A 18 -6.48 6.59 -2.37
CA ALA A 18 -5.97 7.92 -2.65
C ALA A 18 -4.44 8.01 -2.46
N LEU A 19 -3.90 7.37 -1.42
CA LEU A 19 -2.45 7.31 -1.18
C LEU A 19 -1.73 6.48 -2.23
N GLU A 20 -2.26 5.30 -2.58
CA GLU A 20 -1.71 4.46 -3.64
C GLU A 20 -1.66 5.23 -4.97
N LEU A 21 -2.74 5.92 -5.34
CA LEU A 21 -2.79 6.74 -6.55
C LEU A 21 -1.78 7.89 -6.51
N ALA A 22 -1.67 8.56 -5.37
CA ALA A 22 -0.69 9.63 -5.20
C ALA A 22 0.75 9.09 -5.34
N ALA A 23 1.05 7.95 -4.72
CA ALA A 23 2.34 7.28 -4.87
C ALA A 23 2.62 6.92 -6.33
N TRP A 24 1.63 6.42 -7.08
CA TRP A 24 1.79 6.11 -8.51
C TRP A 24 2.07 7.35 -9.35
N VAL A 25 1.37 8.47 -9.10
CA VAL A 25 1.64 9.74 -9.81
C VAL A 25 3.07 10.20 -9.55
N VAL A 26 3.52 10.15 -8.30
CA VAL A 26 4.87 10.58 -7.94
C VAL A 26 5.93 9.65 -8.54
N LEU A 27 5.72 8.33 -8.52
CA LEU A 27 6.58 7.35 -9.17
C LEU A 27 6.69 7.59 -10.67
N TRP A 28 5.57 7.89 -11.33
CA TRP A 28 5.55 8.23 -12.75
C TRP A 28 6.38 9.46 -13.04
N LEU A 29 6.20 10.54 -12.27
CA LEU A 29 6.93 11.78 -12.46
C LEU A 29 8.44 11.61 -12.26
N ALA A 30 8.86 10.75 -11.31
CA ALA A 30 10.27 10.55 -11.01
C ALA A 30 10.97 9.56 -11.97
N TRP A 31 10.31 8.46 -12.35
CA TRP A 31 10.95 7.32 -13.02
C TRP A 31 10.15 6.75 -14.21
N GLY A 32 9.04 7.40 -14.60
CA GLY A 32 8.24 7.01 -15.76
C GLY A 32 7.30 5.82 -15.51
N MET A 33 6.62 5.40 -16.57
CA MET A 33 5.56 4.39 -16.52
C MET A 33 6.04 3.00 -16.09
N GLY A 34 7.32 2.68 -16.28
CA GLY A 34 7.91 1.41 -15.83
C GLY A 34 7.82 1.25 -14.30
N ALA A 35 8.09 2.31 -13.54
CA ALA A 35 8.01 2.29 -12.08
C ALA A 35 6.56 2.08 -11.60
N VAL A 36 5.60 2.74 -12.23
CA VAL A 36 4.16 2.53 -11.95
C VAL A 36 3.75 1.10 -12.27
N GLY A 37 4.16 0.59 -13.43
CA GLY A 37 3.87 -0.79 -13.85
C GLY A 37 4.38 -1.80 -12.82
N LEU A 38 5.61 -1.65 -12.34
CA LEU A 38 6.18 -2.51 -11.31
C LEU A 38 5.40 -2.41 -9.98
N ALA A 39 5.03 -1.21 -9.54
CA ALA A 39 4.25 -1.00 -8.33
C ALA A 39 2.87 -1.68 -8.41
N VAL A 40 2.15 -1.46 -9.52
CA VAL A 40 0.84 -2.09 -9.77
C VAL A 40 0.98 -3.60 -9.82
N LEU A 41 1.95 -4.13 -10.56
CA LEU A 41 2.17 -5.57 -10.65
C LEU A 41 2.48 -6.17 -9.26
N ALA A 42 3.35 -5.55 -8.47
CA ALA A 42 3.66 -6.03 -7.12
C ALA A 42 2.40 -6.07 -6.23
N LEU A 43 1.59 -4.99 -6.24
CA LEU A 43 0.37 -4.89 -5.45
C LEU A 43 -0.79 -5.73 -5.97
N SER A 44 -0.79 -6.12 -7.25
CA SER A 44 -1.83 -6.96 -7.84
C SER A 44 -1.50 -8.44 -7.78
N LEU A 45 -0.22 -8.82 -7.93
CA LEU A 45 0.21 -10.21 -7.95
C LEU A 45 0.22 -10.83 -6.56
N PHE A 46 0.89 -10.19 -5.60
CA PHE A 46 1.12 -10.76 -4.27
C PHE A 46 0.00 -10.40 -3.31
N ASN A 47 -0.90 -11.33 -2.97
CA ASN A 47 -1.98 -11.05 -2.02
C ASN A 47 -2.05 -12.09 -0.90
N THR A 48 -2.49 -11.65 0.27
CA THR A 48 -2.76 -12.54 1.39
C THR A 48 -4.12 -13.21 1.19
N PRO A 49 -4.26 -14.53 1.39
CA PRO A 49 -5.56 -15.18 1.37
C PRO A 49 -6.55 -14.49 2.32
N GLY A 50 -7.73 -14.15 1.81
CA GLY A 50 -8.76 -13.41 2.58
C GLY A 50 -8.68 -11.88 2.48
N ASP A 51 -7.62 -11.32 1.89
CA ASP A 51 -7.48 -9.86 1.67
C ASP A 51 -8.28 -9.39 0.44
N LYS A 52 -8.27 -10.19 -0.64
CA LYS A 52 -9.01 -9.91 -1.89
C LYS A 52 -9.75 -11.14 -2.39
N ARG A 53 -10.80 -10.92 -3.19
CA ARG A 53 -11.56 -12.00 -3.86
C ARG A 53 -10.72 -12.79 -4.87
N VAL A 54 -9.75 -12.13 -5.50
CA VAL A 54 -8.85 -12.73 -6.49
C VAL A 54 -7.44 -12.71 -5.94
N VAL A 55 -6.81 -13.88 -5.85
CA VAL A 55 -5.43 -14.06 -5.41
C VAL A 55 -4.67 -14.71 -6.56
N ILE A 56 -3.66 -14.02 -7.10
CA ILE A 56 -2.80 -14.55 -8.17
C ILE A 56 -1.62 -15.32 -7.56
N VAL A 57 -0.86 -14.65 -6.69
CA VAL A 57 0.21 -15.26 -5.89
C VAL A 57 -0.12 -15.11 -4.41
N ALA A 58 -0.38 -16.22 -3.73
CA ALA A 58 -0.65 -16.23 -2.31
C ALA A 58 0.64 -15.99 -1.52
N VAL A 59 0.65 -14.96 -0.67
CA VAL A 59 1.77 -14.66 0.23
C VAL A 59 1.29 -14.53 1.67
N PRO A 60 2.17 -14.74 2.67
CA PRO A 60 1.85 -14.42 4.06
C PRO A 60 1.52 -12.94 4.25
N GLY A 61 0.63 -12.63 5.20
CA GLY A 61 0.26 -11.25 5.55
C GLY A 61 1.44 -10.29 5.79
N PRO A 62 2.52 -10.70 6.49
CA PRO A 62 3.68 -9.83 6.67
C PRO A 62 4.40 -9.53 5.35
N VAL A 63 4.44 -10.49 4.42
CA VAL A 63 5.05 -10.28 3.09
C VAL A 63 4.23 -9.31 2.27
N ARG A 64 2.90 -9.45 2.29
CA ARG A 64 1.99 -8.48 1.66
C ARG A 64 2.20 -7.06 2.22
N LEU A 65 2.31 -6.94 3.55
CA LEU A 65 2.55 -5.66 4.19
C LEU A 65 3.90 -5.05 3.77
N LEU A 66 4.96 -5.86 3.68
CA LEU A 66 6.27 -5.40 3.21
C LEU A 66 6.21 -4.86 1.77
N VAL A 67 5.44 -5.50 0.89
CA VAL A 67 5.24 -5.02 -0.49
C VAL A 67 4.52 -3.66 -0.49
N GLU A 68 3.47 -3.50 0.31
CA GLU A 68 2.74 -2.22 0.44
C GLU A 68 3.66 -1.11 0.96
N VAL A 69 4.40 -1.38 2.04
CA VAL A 69 5.36 -0.43 2.61
C VAL A 69 6.47 -0.08 1.62
N ALA A 70 6.98 -1.05 0.86
CA ALA A 70 8.04 -0.80 -0.11
C ALA A 70 7.59 0.13 -1.25
N VAL A 71 6.37 -0.07 -1.79
CA VAL A 71 5.83 0.80 -2.85
C VAL A 71 5.62 2.22 -2.33
N GLU A 72 5.09 2.37 -1.12
CA GLU A 72 4.82 3.66 -0.51
C GLU A 72 6.11 4.42 -0.17
N LEU A 73 7.12 3.72 0.37
CA LEU A 73 8.44 4.31 0.60
C LEU A 73 9.13 4.69 -0.72
N ALA A 74 8.94 3.92 -1.79
CA ALA A 74 9.43 4.32 -3.11
C ALA A 74 8.73 5.61 -3.60
N GLY A 75 7.42 5.75 -3.35
CA GLY A 75 6.67 6.99 -3.58
C GLY A 75 7.20 8.18 -2.76
N VAL A 76 7.46 7.99 -1.46
CA VAL A 76 8.10 9.02 -0.59
C VAL A 76 9.47 9.41 -1.13
N TYR A 77 10.29 8.43 -1.53
CA TYR A 77 11.62 8.69 -2.06
C TYR A 77 11.55 9.44 -3.40
N ALA A 78 10.62 9.06 -4.29
CA ALA A 78 10.33 9.79 -5.52
C ALA A 78 9.92 11.24 -5.23
N ALA A 79 9.02 11.46 -4.26
CA ALA A 79 8.60 12.79 -3.84
C ALA A 79 9.79 13.61 -3.33
N TYR A 80 10.69 12.99 -2.57
CA TYR A 80 11.89 13.65 -2.06
C TYR A 80 12.84 14.05 -3.19
N ARG A 81 12.98 13.22 -4.22
CA ARG A 81 13.80 13.53 -5.40
C ARG A 81 13.23 14.69 -6.21
N LEU A 82 11.91 14.86 -6.26
CA LEU A 82 11.23 15.92 -7.00
C LEU A 82 11.12 17.24 -6.22
N TRP A 83 10.83 17.16 -4.92
CA TRP A 83 10.42 18.31 -4.10
C TRP A 83 11.18 18.46 -2.78
N GLY A 84 12.20 17.63 -2.54
CA GLY A 84 13.03 17.69 -1.34
C GLY A 84 12.23 17.45 -0.07
N TRP A 85 12.40 18.33 0.92
CA TRP A 85 11.80 18.19 2.25
C TRP A 85 10.27 18.19 2.25
N LEU A 86 9.60 18.66 1.18
CA LEU A 86 8.13 18.57 1.06
C LEU A 86 7.62 17.12 1.10
N ALA A 87 8.47 16.13 0.79
CA ALA A 87 8.15 14.70 0.92
C ALA A 87 7.86 14.26 2.35
N VAL A 88 8.27 15.03 3.37
CA VAL A 88 7.94 14.75 4.77
C VAL A 88 6.43 14.77 4.99
N GLY A 89 5.69 15.63 4.30
CA GLY A 89 4.22 15.65 4.37
C GLY A 89 3.62 14.35 3.84
N PHE A 90 4.14 13.82 2.74
CA PHE A 90 3.71 12.55 2.16
C PHE A 90 3.96 11.38 3.12
N LEU A 91 5.16 11.34 3.71
CA LEU A 91 5.51 10.35 4.72
C LEU A 91 4.61 10.43 5.97
N LEU A 92 4.31 11.65 6.43
CA LEU A 92 3.45 11.87 7.59
C LEU A 92 2.04 11.31 7.34
N VAL A 93 1.45 11.62 6.19
CA VAL A 93 0.13 11.12 5.81
C VAL A 93 0.12 9.60 5.72
N TYR A 94 1.18 9.01 5.15
CA TYR A 94 1.33 7.56 5.09
C TYR A 94 1.38 6.92 6.48
N VAL A 95 2.17 7.47 7.40
CA VAL A 95 2.24 6.99 8.79
C VAL A 95 0.88 7.11 9.50
N LEU A 96 0.18 8.22 9.32
CA LEU A 96 -1.17 8.39 9.87
C LEU A 96 -2.15 7.36 9.33
N HIS A 97 -2.04 7.00 8.05
CA HIS A 97 -2.83 5.93 7.45
C HIS A 97 -2.52 4.57 8.10
N LEU A 98 -1.25 4.23 8.32
CA LEU A 98 -0.87 2.99 9.01
C LEU A 98 -1.43 2.91 10.44
N ILE A 99 -1.42 4.04 11.16
CA ILE A 99 -2.01 4.14 12.49
C ILE A 99 -3.54 3.95 12.43
N ALA A 100 -4.21 4.59 11.47
CA ALA A 100 -5.65 4.44 11.29
C ALA A 100 -6.03 3.00 10.91
N ALA A 101 -5.21 2.34 10.09
CA ALA A 101 -5.39 0.96 9.64
C ALA A 101 -4.83 -0.10 10.62
N HIS A 102 -4.70 0.22 11.90
CA HIS A 102 -4.02 -0.65 12.88
C HIS A 102 -4.63 -2.06 13.00
N GLU A 103 -5.94 -2.23 12.86
CA GLU A 103 -6.60 -3.54 12.92
C GLU A 103 -6.20 -4.41 11.74
N ARG A 104 -6.17 -3.83 10.54
CA ARG A 104 -5.70 -4.51 9.33
C ARG A 104 -4.21 -4.85 9.45
N LEU A 105 -3.41 -3.94 10.01
CA LEU A 105 -2.00 -4.17 10.27
C LEU A 105 -1.78 -5.37 11.19
N ARG A 106 -2.52 -5.43 12.31
CA ARG A 106 -2.48 -6.56 13.26
C ARG A 106 -2.88 -7.87 12.61
N TRP A 107 -3.93 -7.86 11.78
CA TRP A 107 -4.36 -9.04 11.05
C TRP A 107 -3.29 -9.53 10.07
N LEU A 108 -2.72 -8.64 9.25
CA LEU A 108 -1.64 -8.98 8.33
C LEU A 108 -0.41 -9.53 9.08
N LEU A 109 -0.08 -8.98 10.23
CA LEU A 109 1.10 -9.41 11.01
C LEU A 109 0.90 -10.74 11.75
N THR A 110 -0.31 -11.01 12.23
CA THR A 110 -0.57 -12.16 13.12
C THR A 110 -1.29 -13.32 12.44
N GLY A 111 -1.91 -13.09 11.28
CA GLY A 111 -2.77 -14.06 10.59
C GLY A 111 -4.02 -14.44 11.38
N ARG A 112 -4.24 -13.85 12.58
CA ARG A 112 -5.42 -14.10 13.40
C ARG A 112 -6.50 -13.10 13.06
N GLY A 113 -7.64 -13.64 12.67
CA GLY A 113 -8.82 -12.89 12.34
C GLY A 113 -10.07 -13.72 12.48
#